data_AF-A0A2Z3H3M6-F1
#
_entry.id   AF-A0A2Z3H3M6-F1
#
_cell.length_a   1.000
_cell.length_b   1.000
_cell.length_c   1.000
_cell.angle_alpha   90.00
_cell.angle_beta   90.00
_cell.angle_gamma   90.00
#
_symmetry.space_group_name_H-M   'P 1'
#
loop_
_entity.id
_entity.type
_entity.pdbx_description
1 polymer ?
#
loop_
_entity_poly.entity_id
_entity_poly.type
_entity_poly.pdbx_seq_one_letter_code
_entity_poly.pdbx_strand_id
1 'polypeptide(L)'
;MAGKLVTIATFEQGARAHLARGVLEEAGIRATVTDEAVVTMDWLLGGAVGWVKVQVLEEDADRAVAVLEETLGAETGPVDEAALAAEAEAAGEADAAERPQPEPVAIVPIDAAGAQPPSERDEYARRAFLAAFFGLIVPLLWFYALYLFLNAAFGTGSISPRYKNRLLAIGALLAIGFFTAMYLIALYRDPFP
;
A
#
# COMPACT_ATOMS: atom_id res chain seq x y z
N MET A 1 3.59 -10.29 34.19
CA MET A 1 4.37 -9.07 33.92
C MET A 1 4.61 -9.00 32.42
N ALA A 2 4.16 -7.93 31.76
CA ALA A 2 4.51 -7.71 30.36
C ALA A 2 5.94 -7.12 30.34
N GLY A 3 6.94 -7.94 30.01
CA GLY A 3 8.30 -7.46 29.87
C GLY A 3 8.43 -6.57 28.63
N LYS A 4 9.36 -5.61 28.68
CA LYS A 4 9.64 -4.70 27.56
C LYS A 4 10.30 -5.49 26.43
N LEU A 5 9.82 -5.31 25.21
CA LEU A 5 10.43 -5.89 24.01
C LEU A 5 11.46 -4.92 23.44
N VAL A 6 12.60 -5.46 23.03
CA VAL A 6 13.69 -4.71 22.39
C VAL A 6 14.07 -5.38 21.08
N THR A 7 14.41 -4.56 20.08
CA THR A 7 14.85 -5.03 18.76
C THR A 7 16.32 -5.40 18.83
N ILE A 8 16.66 -6.61 18.41
CA ILE A 8 18.02 -7.13 18.41
C ILE A 8 18.61 -7.26 17.01
N ALA A 9 17.76 -7.37 15.99
CA ALA A 9 18.16 -7.51 14.60
C ALA A 9 17.05 -7.04 13.65
N THR A 10 17.46 -6.57 12.48
CA THR A 10 16.59 -6.16 11.39
C THR A 10 16.97 -6.92 10.13
N PHE A 11 15.98 -7.39 9.38
CA PHE A 11 16.19 -8.14 8.14
C PHE A 11 15.34 -7.55 7.03
N GLU A 12 15.89 -7.45 5.83
CA GLU A 12 15.12 -6.99 4.68
C GLU A 12 14.07 -8.03 4.24
N GLN A 13 14.36 -9.32 4.46
CA GLN A 13 13.52 -10.44 4.05
C GLN A 13 12.86 -11.10 5.26
N GLY A 14 11.53 -11.27 5.22
CA GLY A 14 10.77 -11.97 6.27
C GLY A 14 11.27 -13.39 6.51
N ALA A 15 11.70 -14.11 5.46
CA ALA A 15 12.25 -15.46 5.59
C ALA A 15 13.48 -15.52 6.51
N ARG A 16 14.42 -14.56 6.42
CA ARG A 16 15.59 -14.51 7.32
C ARG A 16 15.21 -14.17 8.75
N ALA A 17 14.24 -13.26 8.94
CA ALA A 17 13.74 -12.92 10.27
C ALA A 17 13.12 -14.14 10.97
N HIS A 18 12.38 -14.98 10.24
CA HIS A 18 11.82 -16.23 10.79
C HIS A 18 12.89 -17.28 11.09
N LEU A 19 13.96 -17.36 10.30
CA LEU A 19 15.11 -18.22 10.61
C LEU A 19 15.80 -17.78 11.91
N ALA A 20 16.06 -16.48 12.07
CA ALA A 20 16.63 -15.91 13.30
C ALA A 20 15.72 -16.17 14.51
N ARG A 21 14.40 -16.01 14.35
CA ARG A 21 13.41 -16.38 15.38
C ARG A 21 13.51 -17.86 15.74
N GLY A 22 13.60 -18.76 14.76
CA GLY A 22 13.70 -20.20 15.00
C GLY A 22 14.92 -20.58 15.82
N VAL A 23 16.08 -19.99 15.51
CA VAL A 23 17.32 -20.18 16.28
C VAL A 23 17.18 -19.70 17.73
N LEU A 24 16.55 -18.54 17.93
CA LEU A 24 16.31 -18.01 19.28
C LEU A 24 15.34 -18.88 20.09
N GLU A 25 14.27 -19.37 19.45
CA GLU A 25 13.30 -20.25 20.09
C GLU A 25 13.92 -21.61 20.47
N GLU A 26 14.83 -22.15 19.65
CA GLU A 26 15.60 -23.36 19.96
C GLU A 26 16.51 -23.16 21.17
N ALA A 27 17.10 -21.97 21.31
CA ALA A 27 17.85 -21.56 22.49
C ALA A 27 16.97 -21.22 23.72
N GLY A 28 15.65 -21.40 23.62
CA GLY A 28 14.69 -21.13 24.70
C GLY A 28 14.39 -19.65 24.92
N ILE A 29 14.72 -18.78 23.96
CA ILE A 29 14.47 -17.33 24.01
C ILE A 29 13.20 -17.01 23.24
N ARG A 30 12.26 -16.30 23.88
CA ARG A 30 11.04 -15.88 23.20
C ARG A 30 11.33 -14.71 22.26
N ALA A 31 11.23 -14.96 20.95
CA ALA A 31 11.38 -13.95 19.91
C ALA A 31 10.07 -13.69 19.16
N THR A 32 9.86 -12.44 18.72
CA THR A 32 8.70 -12.01 17.93
C THR A 32 9.16 -11.23 16.72
N VAL A 33 8.56 -11.50 15.56
CA VAL A 33 8.84 -10.80 14.29
C VAL A 33 7.79 -9.70 14.09
N THR A 34 8.24 -8.48 13.79
CA THR A 34 7.39 -7.30 13.57
C THR A 34 7.69 -6.66 12.21
N ASP A 35 6.75 -5.90 11.68
CA ASP A 35 6.84 -5.12 10.43
C ASP A 35 6.94 -5.93 9.12
N GLU A 36 6.86 -7.27 9.17
CA GLU A 36 6.91 -8.16 7.99
C GLU A 36 5.83 -7.85 6.94
N ALA A 37 4.58 -7.66 7.38
CA ALA A 37 3.47 -7.40 6.46
C ALA A 37 3.65 -6.08 5.69
N VAL A 38 4.22 -5.07 6.34
CA VAL A 38 4.45 -3.75 5.74
C VAL A 38 5.56 -3.84 4.69
N VAL A 39 6.69 -4.44 5.04
CA VAL A 39 7.83 -4.62 4.12
C VAL A 39 7.47 -5.51 2.93
N THR A 40 6.63 -6.52 3.14
CA THR A 40 6.19 -7.44 2.07
C THR A 40 5.22 -6.78 1.08
N MET A 41 4.31 -5.93 1.58
CA MET A 41 3.34 -5.23 0.73
C MET A 41 3.98 -4.06 -0.02
N ASP A 42 4.92 -3.37 0.61
CA ASP A 42 5.59 -2.21 0.03
C ASP A 42 7.07 -2.18 0.45
N TRP A 43 7.91 -2.77 -0.41
CA TRP A 43 9.35 -2.82 -0.21
C TRP A 43 9.99 -1.41 -0.09
N LEU A 44 9.44 -0.42 -0.79
CA LEU A 44 9.98 0.95 -0.78
C LEU A 44 9.83 1.61 0.60
N LEU A 45 8.80 1.22 1.35
CA LEU A 45 8.61 1.65 2.73
C LEU A 45 9.51 0.91 3.73
N GLY A 46 10.21 -0.15 3.30
CA GLY A 46 11.06 -0.98 4.15
C GLY A 46 12.13 -0.20 4.90
N GLY A 47 12.87 0.67 4.19
CA GLY A 47 13.88 1.54 4.81
C GLY A 47 13.27 2.57 5.77
N ALA A 48 12.06 3.07 5.48
CA ALA A 48 11.38 4.05 6.33
C ALA A 48 10.84 3.46 7.64
N VAL A 49 10.49 2.17 7.65
CA VAL A 49 10.01 1.47 8.85
C VAL A 49 11.11 0.71 9.59
N GLY A 50 12.35 0.70 9.09
CA GLY A 50 13.47 0.01 9.71
C GLY A 50 13.44 -1.51 9.49
N TRP A 51 12.92 -1.95 8.35
CA TRP A 51 12.86 -3.34 7.89
C TRP A 51 12.12 -4.30 8.84
N VAL A 52 12.19 -5.62 8.59
CA VAL A 52 11.54 -6.64 9.41
C VAL A 52 12.34 -6.82 10.71
N LYS A 53 11.72 -6.55 11.86
CA LYS A 53 12.39 -6.52 13.16
C LYS A 53 12.21 -7.84 13.91
N VAL A 54 13.29 -8.36 14.47
CA VAL A 54 13.24 -9.45 15.47
C VAL A 54 13.41 -8.84 16.85
N GLN A 55 12.41 -9.07 17.71
CA GLN A 55 12.35 -8.53 19.06
C GLN A 55 12.33 -9.63 20.11
N VAL A 56 13.01 -9.41 21.22
CA VAL A 56 13.05 -10.28 22.40
C VAL A 56 12.76 -9.48 23.65
N LEU A 57 12.52 -10.17 24.76
CA LEU A 57 12.42 -9.51 26.06
C LEU A 57 13.77 -8.86 26.42
N GLU A 58 13.72 -7.68 27.02
CA GLU A 58 14.92 -6.92 27.42
C GLU A 58 15.86 -7.74 28.33
N GLU A 59 15.31 -8.63 29.16
CA GLU A 59 16.07 -9.54 30.02
C GLU A 59 16.88 -10.61 29.28
N ASP A 60 16.49 -10.94 28.04
CA ASP A 60 17.14 -11.97 27.22
C ASP A 60 17.94 -11.36 26.05
N ALA A 61 17.99 -10.03 25.92
CA ALA A 61 18.58 -9.34 24.78
C ALA A 61 20.06 -9.70 24.55
N ASP A 62 20.89 -9.63 25.59
CA ASP A 62 22.33 -9.93 25.49
C ASP A 62 22.57 -11.40 25.11
N ARG A 63 21.75 -12.30 25.66
CA ARG A 63 21.82 -13.74 25.36
C ARG A 63 21.39 -14.02 23.92
N ALA A 64 20.37 -13.31 23.45
CA ALA A 64 19.84 -13.44 22.10
C ALA A 64 20.85 -12.99 21.04
N VAL A 65 21.53 -11.86 21.28
CA VAL A 65 22.59 -11.35 20.38
C VAL A 65 23.72 -12.38 20.28
N ALA A 66 24.20 -12.91 21.40
CA ALA A 66 25.28 -13.91 21.39
C ALA A 66 24.91 -15.18 20.60
N VAL A 67 23.69 -15.70 20.77
CA VAL A 67 23.20 -16.87 20.05
C VAL A 67 23.08 -16.62 18.54
N LEU A 68 22.60 -15.43 18.15
CA LEU A 68 22.51 -15.04 16.74
C LEU A 68 23.89 -14.89 16.11
N GLU A 69 24.84 -14.27 16.81
CA GLU A 69 26.22 -14.12 16.33
C GLU A 69 26.91 -15.48 16.13
N GLU A 70 26.71 -16.42 17.06
CA GLU A 70 27.29 -17.78 16.98
C GLU A 70 26.69 -18.60 15.83
N THR A 71 25.39 -18.46 15.57
CA THR A 71 24.67 -19.37 14.67
C THR A 71 24.48 -18.81 13.26
N LEU A 72 24.20 -17.50 13.12
CA LEU A 72 23.95 -16.86 11.83
C LEU A 72 25.18 -16.16 11.25
N GLY A 73 26.22 -15.87 12.05
CA GLY A 73 27.45 -15.23 11.59
C GLY A 73 27.24 -13.78 11.16
N ALA A 74 27.67 -12.86 12.02
CA ALA A 74 27.76 -11.40 11.86
C ALA A 74 27.20 -10.75 10.56
N GLU A 75 25.91 -10.39 10.61
CA GLU A 75 25.39 -9.12 10.04
C GLU A 75 24.47 -8.41 11.08
N THR A 76 24.81 -8.53 12.36
CA THR A 76 23.95 -8.06 13.46
C THR A 76 24.81 -7.43 14.54
N GLY A 77 25.08 -6.13 14.39
CA GLY A 77 25.48 -5.27 15.50
C GLY A 77 24.28 -4.41 15.95
N PRO A 78 24.31 -3.83 17.17
CA PRO A 78 23.32 -2.83 17.57
C PRO A 78 23.39 -1.68 16.56
N VAL A 79 22.29 -1.47 15.85
CA VAL A 79 22.19 -0.44 14.82
C VAL A 79 22.26 0.92 15.50
N ASP A 80 23.36 1.63 15.30
CA ASP A 80 23.47 3.05 15.63
C ASP A 80 22.52 3.80 14.71
N GLU A 81 21.41 4.30 15.27
CA GLU A 81 20.39 5.07 14.56
C GLU A 81 21.00 6.26 13.78
N ALA A 82 22.16 6.78 14.20
CA ALA A 82 22.89 7.83 13.51
C ALA A 82 23.60 7.33 12.22
N ALA A 83 24.07 6.08 12.19
CA ALA A 83 24.68 5.49 11.01
C ALA A 83 23.64 5.14 9.94
N LEU A 84 22.46 4.66 10.36
CA LEU A 84 21.36 4.34 9.46
C LEU A 84 20.78 5.60 8.77
N ALA A 85 20.77 6.74 9.48
CA ALA A 85 20.39 8.03 8.91
C ALA A 85 21.37 8.52 7.83
N ALA A 86 22.67 8.23 7.98
CA ALA A 86 23.69 8.57 6.99
C ALA A 86 23.62 7.68 5.73
N GLU A 87 23.28 6.39 5.89
CA GLU A 87 23.03 5.49 4.75
C GLU A 87 21.78 5.87 3.96
N ALA A 88 20.72 6.36 4.63
CA ALA A 88 19.51 6.86 3.96
C ALA A 88 19.79 8.08 3.06
N GLU A 89 20.76 8.93 3.44
CA GLU A 89 21.22 10.04 2.59
C GLU A 89 22.13 9.58 1.44
N ALA A 90 22.90 8.50 1.63
CA ALA A 90 23.81 7.96 0.61
C ALA A 90 23.13 7.07 -0.44
N ALA A 91 22.04 6.38 -0.09
CA ALA A 91 21.29 5.48 -0.96
C ALA A 91 20.46 6.19 -2.06
N GLY A 92 20.45 7.52 -2.09
CA GLY A 92 19.74 8.31 -3.10
C GLY A 92 20.29 8.18 -4.53
N GLU A 93 21.53 7.70 -4.71
CA GLU A 93 22.21 7.84 -6.01
C GLU A 93 22.81 6.54 -6.60
N ALA A 94 22.86 5.42 -5.87
CA ALA A 94 23.50 4.21 -6.38
C ALA A 94 22.69 2.97 -6.03
N ASP A 95 22.13 2.34 -7.08
CA ASP A 95 22.03 0.88 -7.28
C ASP A 95 20.67 0.39 -7.82
N ALA A 96 20.21 1.01 -8.91
CA ALA A 96 19.07 0.52 -9.70
C ALA A 96 19.47 -0.43 -10.84
N ALA A 97 20.75 -0.75 -11.02
CA ALA A 97 21.23 -1.24 -12.32
C ALA A 97 21.53 -2.75 -12.42
N GLU A 98 21.76 -3.50 -11.35
CA GLU A 98 22.22 -4.89 -11.50
C GLU A 98 21.55 -5.86 -10.52
N ARG A 99 20.27 -6.21 -10.75
CA ARG A 99 19.64 -7.36 -10.06
C ARG A 99 19.49 -8.54 -11.03
N PRO A 100 20.12 -9.70 -10.76
CA PRO A 100 19.83 -10.93 -11.47
C PRO A 100 18.38 -11.32 -11.21
N GLN A 101 17.60 -11.53 -12.27
CA GLN A 101 16.23 -12.01 -12.15
C GLN A 101 16.26 -13.42 -11.55
N PRO A 102 15.61 -13.68 -10.39
CA PRO A 102 15.50 -15.05 -9.89
C PRO A 102 14.66 -15.87 -10.87
N GLU A 103 15.18 -17.03 -11.27
CA GLU A 103 14.41 -17.99 -12.08
C GLU A 103 13.12 -18.37 -11.32
N PRO A 104 11.96 -18.36 -11.99
CA PRO A 104 10.69 -18.58 -11.32
C PRO A 104 10.59 -20.02 -10.83
N VAL A 105 10.76 -20.21 -9.52
CA VAL A 105 10.39 -21.47 -8.86
C VAL A 105 8.87 -21.59 -8.96
N ALA A 106 8.40 -22.57 -9.71
CA ALA A 106 6.98 -22.85 -9.88
C ALA A 106 6.37 -23.31 -8.54
N ILE A 107 5.76 -22.36 -7.83
CA ILE A 107 4.89 -22.65 -6.69
C ILE A 107 3.66 -23.34 -7.27
N VAL A 108 3.53 -24.65 -7.09
CA VAL A 108 2.34 -25.40 -7.50
C VAL A 108 1.21 -25.07 -6.52
N PRO A 109 0.12 -24.41 -6.95
CA PRO A 109 -1.00 -24.12 -6.06
C PRO A 109 -1.72 -25.42 -5.72
N ILE A 110 -1.72 -25.78 -4.43
CA ILE A 110 -2.64 -26.75 -3.88
C ILE A 110 -4.02 -26.06 -3.95
N ASP A 111 -4.98 -26.66 -4.67
CA ASP A 111 -6.36 -26.18 -4.90
C ASP A 111 -6.69 -25.59 -6.30
N ALA A 112 -6.06 -26.11 -7.36
CA ALA A 112 -6.48 -25.84 -8.74
C ALA A 112 -7.58 -26.80 -9.28
N ALA A 113 -8.38 -27.44 -8.42
CA ALA A 113 -9.40 -28.42 -8.85
C ALA A 113 -10.75 -27.81 -9.29
N GLY A 114 -10.86 -26.48 -9.38
CA GLY A 114 -12.09 -25.81 -9.83
C GLY A 114 -11.93 -24.37 -10.32
N ALA A 115 -10.72 -23.84 -10.34
CA ALA A 115 -10.48 -22.48 -10.81
C ALA A 115 -10.41 -22.48 -12.34
N GLN A 116 -11.54 -22.17 -12.99
CA GLN A 116 -11.51 -21.75 -14.39
C GLN A 116 -10.59 -20.54 -14.52
N PRO A 117 -9.79 -20.43 -15.60
CA PRO A 117 -8.96 -19.25 -15.82
C PRO A 117 -9.86 -18.00 -15.72
N PRO A 118 -9.41 -16.93 -15.04
CA PRO A 118 -10.23 -15.76 -14.81
C PRO A 118 -10.79 -15.30 -16.14
N SER A 119 -12.11 -15.28 -16.24
CA SER A 119 -12.79 -14.93 -17.48
C SER A 119 -12.54 -13.44 -17.76
N GLU A 120 -12.56 -13.02 -19.02
CA GLU A 120 -12.45 -11.60 -19.37
C GLU A 120 -13.47 -10.73 -18.59
N ARG A 121 -14.61 -11.34 -18.21
CA ARG A 121 -15.67 -10.72 -17.40
C ARG A 121 -15.23 -10.45 -15.96
N ASP A 122 -14.40 -11.30 -15.38
CA ASP A 122 -13.88 -11.13 -14.01
C ASP A 122 -12.93 -9.92 -13.93
N GLU A 123 -12.17 -9.66 -15.00
CA GLU A 123 -11.30 -8.50 -15.09
C GLU A 123 -12.10 -7.19 -15.20
N TYR A 124 -13.17 -7.18 -16.00
CA TYR A 124 -14.10 -6.03 -16.06
C TYR A 124 -14.83 -5.80 -14.73
N ALA A 125 -15.23 -6.86 -14.02
CA ALA A 125 -15.88 -6.74 -12.70
C ALA A 125 -14.95 -6.09 -11.66
N ARG A 126 -13.66 -6.48 -11.66
CA ARG A 126 -12.65 -5.90 -10.76
C ARG A 126 -12.43 -4.41 -11.04
N ARG A 127 -12.42 -4.01 -12.31
CA ARG A 127 -12.31 -2.60 -12.73
C ARG A 127 -13.59 -1.80 -12.42
N ALA A 128 -14.75 -2.41 -12.59
CA ALA A 128 -16.05 -1.77 -12.31
C ALA A 128 -16.25 -1.46 -10.83
N PHE A 129 -15.76 -2.30 -9.92
CA PHE A 129 -15.89 -2.08 -8.47
C PHE A 129 -15.18 -0.81 -7.98
N LEU A 130 -13.97 -0.56 -8.46
CA LEU A 130 -13.23 0.68 -8.19
C LEU A 130 -13.93 1.90 -8.80
N ALA A 131 -14.44 1.77 -10.03
CA ALA A 131 -15.19 2.84 -10.69
C ALA A 131 -16.53 3.16 -10.00
N ALA A 132 -17.21 2.16 -9.44
CA ALA A 132 -18.48 2.33 -8.72
C ALA A 132 -18.34 3.19 -7.46
N PHE A 133 -17.20 3.11 -6.77
CA PHE A 133 -16.94 3.93 -5.58
C PHE A 133 -16.79 5.42 -5.93
N PHE A 134 -16.09 5.72 -7.03
CA PHE A 134 -16.04 7.08 -7.59
C PHE A 134 -17.41 7.52 -8.12
N GLY A 135 -18.17 6.60 -8.73
CA GLY A 135 -19.54 6.84 -9.20
C GLY A 135 -20.56 7.13 -8.10
N LEU A 136 -20.31 6.73 -6.85
CA LEU A 136 -21.18 7.02 -5.68
C LEU A 136 -20.82 8.34 -4.99
N ILE A 137 -19.55 8.72 -5.00
CA ILE A 137 -19.04 9.96 -4.37
C ILE A 137 -19.28 11.18 -5.29
N VAL A 138 -19.17 11.00 -6.61
CA VAL A 138 -19.38 12.06 -7.60
C VAL A 138 -20.81 12.64 -7.64
N PRO A 139 -21.93 11.89 -7.50
CA PRO A 139 -23.28 12.47 -7.61
C PRO A 139 -23.62 13.45 -6.48
N LEU A 140 -23.21 13.18 -5.23
CA LEU A 140 -23.42 14.11 -4.11
C LEU A 140 -22.72 15.46 -4.36
N LEU A 141 -21.48 15.42 -4.86
CA LEU A 141 -20.76 16.63 -5.27
C LEU A 141 -21.42 17.32 -6.48
N TRP A 142 -21.94 16.53 -7.43
CA TRP A 142 -22.61 17.06 -8.62
C TRP A 142 -23.90 17.79 -8.27
N PHE A 143 -24.70 17.28 -7.33
CA PHE A 143 -25.86 18.00 -6.78
C PHE A 143 -25.46 19.28 -6.05
N TYR A 144 -24.37 19.27 -5.30
CA TYR A 144 -23.86 20.47 -4.63
C TYR A 144 -23.35 21.52 -5.64
N ALA A 145 -22.66 21.10 -6.69
CA ALA A 145 -22.24 21.96 -7.78
C ALA A 145 -23.44 22.53 -8.56
N LEU A 146 -24.48 21.72 -8.80
CA LEU A 146 -25.73 22.16 -9.40
C LEU A 146 -26.46 23.18 -8.51
N TYR A 147 -26.51 22.95 -7.20
CA TYR A 147 -27.07 23.91 -6.24
C TYR A 147 -26.32 25.24 -6.26
N LEU A 148 -24.99 25.22 -6.20
CA LEU A 148 -24.15 26.42 -6.30
C LEU A 148 -24.35 27.15 -7.63
N PHE A 149 -24.43 26.41 -8.74
CA PHE A 149 -24.68 26.96 -10.06
C PHE A 149 -26.06 27.63 -10.15
N LEU A 150 -27.12 26.98 -9.67
CA LEU A 150 -28.47 27.54 -9.63
C LEU A 150 -28.52 28.80 -8.74
N ASN A 151 -27.91 28.74 -7.57
CA ASN A 151 -27.83 29.89 -6.66
C ASN A 151 -27.02 31.04 -7.28
N ALA A 152 -25.95 30.75 -8.04
CA ALA A 152 -25.16 31.76 -8.74
C ALA A 152 -25.85 32.30 -10.00
N ALA A 153 -26.70 31.52 -10.67
CA ALA A 153 -27.42 31.91 -11.87
C ALA A 153 -28.69 32.73 -11.56
N PHE A 154 -29.39 32.39 -10.47
CA PHE A 154 -30.63 33.05 -10.04
C PHE A 154 -30.44 34.01 -8.86
N GLY A 155 -29.21 34.12 -8.33
CA GLY A 155 -28.88 35.00 -7.22
C GLY A 155 -28.97 36.48 -7.60
N THR A 156 -29.36 37.32 -6.63
CA THR A 156 -29.43 38.76 -6.81
C THR A 156 -28.04 39.40 -6.62
N GLY A 157 -27.52 40.06 -7.66
CA GLY A 157 -26.23 40.77 -7.61
C GLY A 157 -25.54 40.90 -8.97
N SER A 158 -24.68 41.91 -9.13
CA SER A 158 -23.89 42.09 -10.35
C SER A 158 -22.67 41.16 -10.36
N ILE A 159 -22.65 40.20 -11.27
CA ILE A 159 -21.53 39.25 -11.42
C ILE A 159 -20.34 39.97 -12.09
N SER A 160 -19.14 39.87 -11.50
CA SER A 160 -17.94 40.47 -12.10
C SER A 160 -17.55 39.75 -13.41
N PRO A 161 -16.95 40.46 -14.40
CA PRO A 161 -16.61 39.88 -15.71
C PRO A 161 -15.71 38.65 -15.63
N ARG A 162 -14.86 38.55 -14.60
CA ARG A 162 -13.95 37.41 -14.38
C ARG A 162 -14.67 36.16 -13.88
N TYR A 163 -15.77 36.31 -13.12
CA TYR A 163 -16.55 35.18 -12.61
C TYR A 163 -17.61 34.69 -13.61
N LYS A 164 -17.99 35.48 -14.62
CA LYS A 164 -18.87 35.05 -15.72
C LYS A 164 -18.30 33.86 -16.51
N ASN A 165 -17.03 33.90 -16.87
CA ASN A 165 -16.39 32.81 -17.63
C ASN A 165 -16.27 31.53 -16.79
N ARG A 166 -16.09 31.67 -15.48
CA ARG A 166 -16.09 30.53 -14.55
C ARG A 166 -17.49 29.92 -14.41
N LEU A 167 -18.55 30.73 -14.38
CA LEU A 167 -19.93 30.26 -14.36
C LEU A 167 -20.28 29.46 -15.62
N LEU A 168 -19.86 29.95 -16.80
CA LEU A 168 -20.04 29.24 -18.07
C LEU A 168 -19.30 27.89 -18.09
N ALA A 169 -18.06 27.86 -17.59
CA ALA A 169 -17.27 26.63 -17.51
C ALA A 169 -17.91 25.59 -16.56
N ILE A 170 -18.44 26.03 -15.41
CA ILE A 170 -19.17 25.16 -14.48
C ILE A 170 -20.44 24.60 -15.13
N GLY A 171 -21.21 25.44 -15.84
CA GLY A 171 -22.39 25.00 -16.57
C GLY A 171 -22.08 23.96 -17.65
N ALA A 172 -20.97 24.11 -18.38
CA ALA A 172 -20.53 23.15 -19.39
C ALA A 172 -20.12 21.80 -18.77
N LEU A 173 -19.39 21.81 -17.66
CA LEU A 173 -19.01 20.60 -16.91
C LEU A 173 -20.23 19.84 -16.37
N LEU A 174 -21.24 20.57 -15.87
CA LEU A 174 -22.51 19.97 -15.46
C LEU A 174 -23.21 19.32 -16.67
N ALA A 175 -23.33 20.02 -17.81
CA ALA A 175 -23.96 19.45 -19.00
C ALA A 175 -23.27 18.15 -19.46
N ILE A 176 -21.94 18.13 -19.53
CA ILE A 176 -21.16 16.93 -19.89
C ILE A 176 -21.48 15.78 -18.94
N GLY A 177 -21.44 16.02 -17.62
CA GLY A 177 -21.77 15.03 -16.60
C GLY A 177 -23.17 14.42 -16.77
N PHE A 178 -24.18 15.25 -17.05
CA PHE A 178 -25.55 14.83 -17.30
C PHE A 178 -25.68 13.91 -18.53
N PHE A 179 -25.04 14.27 -19.65
CA PHE A 179 -25.05 13.45 -20.86
C PHE A 179 -24.32 12.12 -20.69
N THR A 180 -23.18 12.09 -19.98
CA THR A 180 -22.52 10.83 -19.64
C THR A 180 -23.39 9.92 -18.77
N ALA A 181 -24.10 10.47 -17.78
CA ALA A 181 -25.01 9.68 -16.96
C ALA A 181 -26.19 9.11 -17.77
N MET A 182 -26.78 9.92 -18.67
CA MET A 182 -27.86 9.46 -19.55
C MET A 182 -27.37 8.39 -20.55
N TYR A 183 -26.15 8.53 -21.07
CA TYR A 183 -25.52 7.54 -21.96
C TYR A 183 -25.28 6.21 -21.24
N LEU A 184 -24.78 6.24 -19.99
CA LEU A 184 -24.60 5.03 -19.18
C LEU A 184 -25.94 4.33 -18.89
N ILE A 185 -27.00 5.08 -18.59
CA ILE A 185 -28.35 4.53 -18.39
C ILE A 185 -28.88 3.91 -19.69
N ALA A 186 -28.65 4.54 -20.84
CA ALA A 186 -29.05 4.00 -22.14
C ALA A 186 -28.29 2.70 -22.48
N LEU A 187 -26.98 2.67 -22.24
CA LEU A 187 -26.13 1.49 -22.44
C LEU A 187 -26.56 0.30 -21.58
N TYR A 188 -27.04 0.56 -20.36
CA TYR A 188 -27.49 -0.47 -19.42
C TYR A 188 -28.94 -0.90 -19.61
N ARG A 189 -29.71 -0.18 -20.45
CA ARG A 189 -31.12 -0.48 -20.74
C ARG A 189 -31.29 -1.54 -21.82
N ASP A 190 -30.30 -1.71 -22.69
CA ASP A 190 -30.33 -2.76 -23.69
C ASP A 190 -29.85 -4.08 -23.04
N PRO A 191 -30.73 -5.10 -22.91
CA PRO A 191 -30.29 -6.40 -22.43
C PRO A 191 -29.30 -6.95 -23.45
N PHE A 192 -28.07 -7.26 -23.00
CA PHE A 192 -27.03 -7.90 -23.80
C PHE A 192 -27.63 -9.08 -24.61
N PRO A 193 -27.46 -9.13 -25.95
CA PRO A 193 -27.81 -10.31 -26.73
C PRO A 193 -26.92 -11.51 -26.42
#